data_AF-A0A090T8E5-F1
#
_entry.id   AF-A0A090T8E5-F1
#
_cell.length_a   1.000
_cell.length_b   1.000
_cell.length_c   1.000
_cell.angle_alpha   90.00
_cell.angle_beta   90.00
_cell.angle_gamma   90.00
#
_symmetry.space_group_name_H-M   'P 1'
#
loop_
_entity.id
_entity.type
_entity.pdbx_description
1 polymer ?
#
loop_
_entity_poly.entity_id
_entity_poly.type
_entity_poly.pdbx_seq_one_letter_code
_entity_poly.pdbx_strand_id
1 'polypeptide(L)'
;MSFELHPQLKKDTTLLGEFPLSLALLHRDNSVPWVILVPKKADLTELHHLPMQEQQQFLIESEVVNRALETLFTPDKLNFGALGNMVPQLHVHHIVRYKDDLAWPGPLWVMQKVSIAVMTSSKVWLIAFKHSL
;
A
#
# COMPACT_ATOMS: atom_id res chain seq x y z
N MET A 1 23.07 -7.80 0.28
CA MET A 1 22.99 -7.24 -1.10
C MET A 1 22.47 -5.79 -1.01
N SER A 2 22.50 -5.01 -2.09
CA SER A 2 21.77 -3.73 -2.13
C SER A 2 20.28 -3.99 -2.29
N PHE A 3 19.44 -3.11 -1.76
CA PHE A 3 18.00 -3.18 -1.96
C PHE A 3 17.63 -3.06 -3.44
N GLU A 4 16.72 -3.91 -3.91
CA GLU A 4 16.05 -3.81 -5.21
C GLU A 4 14.57 -4.13 -5.04
N LEU A 5 13.68 -3.34 -5.65
CA LEU A 5 12.24 -3.60 -5.59
C LEU A 5 11.88 -4.84 -6.43
N HIS A 6 11.13 -5.76 -5.83
CA HIS A 6 10.72 -7.01 -6.47
C HIS A 6 10.01 -6.75 -7.81
N PRO A 7 10.32 -7.51 -8.88
CA PRO A 7 9.77 -7.25 -10.22
C PRO A 7 8.24 -7.23 -10.28
N GLN A 8 7.57 -8.07 -9.50
CA GLN A 8 6.11 -8.09 -9.42
C GLN A 8 5.55 -6.80 -8.78
N LEU A 9 6.16 -6.31 -7.69
CA LEU A 9 5.76 -5.03 -7.08
C LEU A 9 6.00 -3.88 -8.07
N LYS A 10 7.14 -3.88 -8.77
CA LYS A 10 7.44 -2.89 -9.80
C LYS A 10 6.43 -2.91 -10.96
N LYS A 11 5.93 -4.09 -11.33
CA LYS A 11 4.92 -4.29 -12.38
C LYS A 11 3.53 -3.82 -11.94
N ASP A 12 3.14 -4.11 -10.70
CA ASP A 12 1.77 -3.88 -10.23
C ASP A 12 1.57 -2.52 -9.56
N THR A 13 2.65 -1.75 -9.37
CA THR A 13 2.59 -0.48 -8.65
C THR A 13 3.21 0.70 -9.42
N THR A 14 2.97 1.89 -8.91
CA THR A 14 3.63 3.15 -9.31
C THR A 14 4.23 3.80 -8.07
N LEU A 15 5.46 4.31 -8.16
CA LEU A 15 6.10 5.01 -7.04
C LEU A 15 5.36 6.33 -6.75
N LEU A 16 4.92 6.51 -5.50
CA LEU A 16 4.36 7.77 -5.01
C LEU A 16 5.44 8.68 -4.41
N GLY A 17 6.36 8.09 -3.67
CA GLY A 17 7.41 8.82 -2.99
C GLY A 17 8.25 7.91 -2.10
N GLU A 18 9.18 8.51 -1.38
CA GLU A 18 10.10 7.80 -0.50
C GLU A 18 10.09 8.39 0.90
N PHE A 19 10.01 7.51 1.88
CA PHE A 19 10.35 7.79 3.26
C PHE A 19 11.82 7.43 3.54
N PRO A 20 12.36 7.76 4.72
CA PRO A 20 13.70 7.34 5.11
C PRO A 20 13.90 5.82 5.01
N LEU A 21 12.96 5.02 5.55
CA LEU A 21 13.05 3.56 5.52
C LEU A 21 12.34 2.95 4.30
N SER A 22 11.16 3.43 3.91
CA SER A 22 10.30 2.74 2.94
C SER A 22 10.09 3.47 1.63
N LEU A 23 9.86 2.72 0.55
CA LEU A 23 9.15 3.23 -0.63
C LEU A 23 7.65 3.26 -0.34
N ALA A 24 6.96 4.30 -0.80
CA ALA A 24 5.50 4.36 -0.86
C ALA A 24 5.05 4.12 -2.30
N LEU A 25 4.30 3.04 -2.51
CA LEU A 25 3.86 2.58 -3.83
C LEU A 25 2.34 2.62 -3.92
N LEU A 26 1.78 3.08 -5.04
CA LEU A 26 0.36 2.99 -5.34
C LEU A 26 0.09 1.74 -6.16
N HIS A 27 -0.79 0.86 -5.68
CA HIS A 27 -1.23 -0.30 -6.44
C HIS A 27 -2.03 0.14 -7.67
N ARG A 28 -1.84 -0.53 -8.81
CA ARG A 28 -2.48 -0.15 -10.10
C ARG A 28 -3.92 -0.60 -10.23
N ASP A 29 -4.36 -1.56 -9.42
CA ASP A 29 -5.79 -1.88 -9.28
C ASP A 29 -6.49 -0.68 -8.65
N ASN A 30 -7.45 -0.10 -9.38
CA ASN A 30 -8.15 1.12 -9.02
C ASN A 30 -9.53 0.86 -8.39
N SER A 31 -9.83 -0.39 -7.99
CA SER A 31 -11.07 -0.72 -7.30
C SER A 31 -11.21 0.02 -5.96
N VAL A 32 -10.11 0.26 -5.26
CA VAL A 32 -10.03 1.04 -4.01
C VAL A 32 -8.68 1.76 -3.90
N PRO A 33 -8.58 2.86 -3.12
CA PRO A 33 -7.29 3.46 -2.77
C PRO A 33 -6.40 2.46 -2.02
N TRP A 34 -5.24 2.15 -2.59
CA TRP A 34 -4.36 1.10 -2.08
C TRP A 34 -2.88 1.52 -2.16
N VAL A 35 -2.32 1.88 -1.01
CA VAL A 35 -0.89 2.17 -0.85
C VAL A 35 -0.17 0.95 -0.28
N ILE A 36 1.07 0.73 -0.71
CA ILE A 36 1.94 -0.33 -0.24
C ILE A 36 3.26 0.29 0.19
N LEU A 37 3.66 0.02 1.43
CA LEU A 37 4.99 0.37 1.93
C LEU A 37 5.97 -0.79 1.78
N VAL A 38 7.16 -0.50 1.26
CA VAL A 38 8.24 -1.48 1.06
C VAL A 38 9.52 -0.95 1.72
N PRO A 39 9.97 -1.49 2.87
CA PRO A 39 11.24 -1.10 3.47
C PRO A 39 12.43 -1.34 2.51
N LYS A 40 13.32 -0.36 2.39
CA LYS A 40 14.48 -0.33 1.49
C LYS A 40 15.64 -1.18 2.02
N LYS A 41 15.37 -2.45 2.35
CA LYS A 41 16.35 -3.42 2.86
C LYS A 41 16.36 -4.66 1.99
N ALA A 42 17.56 -5.14 1.66
CA ALA A 42 17.71 -6.39 0.90
C ALA A 42 17.28 -7.59 1.75
N ASP A 43 16.75 -8.62 1.09
CA ASP A 43 16.46 -9.94 1.66
C ASP A 43 15.50 -9.93 2.87
N LEU A 44 14.74 -8.85 3.05
CA LEU A 44 13.77 -8.68 4.12
C LEU A 44 12.42 -9.30 3.72
N THR A 45 11.91 -10.23 4.51
CA THR A 45 10.63 -10.90 4.26
C THR A 45 9.57 -10.60 5.32
N GLU A 46 9.98 -10.45 6.59
CA GLU A 46 9.10 -10.20 7.71
C GLU A 46 9.45 -8.89 8.42
N LEU A 47 8.44 -8.20 8.96
CA LEU A 47 8.69 -6.95 9.69
C LEU A 47 9.59 -7.16 10.91
N HIS A 48 9.46 -8.30 11.60
CA HIS A 48 10.24 -8.61 12.80
C HIS A 48 11.72 -8.94 12.50
N HIS A 49 12.11 -9.11 11.23
CA HIS A 49 13.51 -9.24 10.83
C HIS A 49 14.26 -7.89 10.90
N LEU A 50 13.54 -6.77 10.93
CA LEU A 50 14.13 -5.45 11.17
C LEU A 50 14.55 -5.30 12.64
N PRO A 51 15.61 -4.55 12.95
CA PRO A 51 15.85 -4.07 14.30
C PRO A 51 14.64 -3.30 14.83
N MET A 52 14.38 -3.37 16.14
CA MET A 52 13.20 -2.74 16.76
C MET A 52 13.08 -1.24 16.43
N GLN A 53 14.20 -0.52 16.34
CA GLN A 53 14.21 0.89 15.95
C GLN A 53 13.70 1.12 14.52
N GLU A 54 14.04 0.23 13.59
CA GLU A 54 13.55 0.32 12.21
C GLU A 54 12.09 -0.14 12.10
N GLN A 55 11.64 -1.08 12.95
CA GLN A 55 10.21 -1.39 13.06
C GLN A 55 9.41 -0.17 13.55
N GLN A 56 9.92 0.56 14.55
CA GLN A 56 9.30 1.80 15.02
C GLN A 56 9.28 2.88 13.92
N GLN A 57 10.38 3.03 13.17
CA GLN A 57 10.44 3.93 12.02
C GLN A 57 9.41 3.55 10.96
N PHE A 58 9.26 2.25 10.64
CA PHE A 58 8.22 1.77 9.73
C PHE A 58 6.82 2.13 10.23
N LEU A 59 6.54 1.98 11.53
CA LEU A 59 5.23 2.34 12.10
C LEU A 59 4.95 3.85 11.99
N ILE A 60 5.97 4.71 12.16
CA ILE A 60 5.84 6.16 11.96
C ILE A 60 5.48 6.47 10.50
N GLU A 61 6.15 5.85 9.54
CA GLU A 61 5.87 6.02 8.10
C GLU A 61 4.47 5.50 7.74
N SER A 62 4.10 4.34 8.29
CA SER A 62 2.77 3.74 8.14
C SER A 62 1.68 4.66 8.68
N GLU A 63 1.90 5.32 9.82
CA GLU A 63 0.95 6.25 10.41
C GLU A 63 0.71 7.47 9.50
N VAL A 64 1.76 8.01 8.89
CA VAL A 64 1.64 9.12 7.92
C VAL A 64 0.74 8.70 6.75
N VAL A 65 0.95 7.50 6.20
CA VAL A 65 0.10 6.97 5.12
C VAL A 65 -1.34 6.78 5.58
N ASN A 66 -1.58 6.15 6.73
CA ASN A 66 -2.93 5.92 7.26
C ASN A 66 -3.70 7.23 7.44
N ARG A 67 -3.10 8.23 8.10
CA ARG A 67 -3.74 9.54 8.32
C ARG A 67 -4.02 10.27 7.02
N ALA A 68 -3.11 10.20 6.06
CA ALA A 68 -3.34 10.77 4.74
C ALA A 68 -4.52 10.08 4.03
N LEU A 69 -4.59 8.75 4.07
CA LEU A 69 -5.70 7.99 3.50
C LEU A 69 -7.03 8.32 4.17
N GLU A 70 -7.07 8.41 5.50
CA GLU A 70 -8.29 8.79 6.22
C GLU A 70 -8.75 10.20 5.85
N THR A 71 -7.81 11.15 5.80
CA THR A 71 -8.11 12.56 5.48
C THR A 71 -8.61 12.74 4.05
N LEU A 72 -8.00 12.02 3.09
CA LEU A 72 -8.30 12.18 1.66
C LEU A 72 -9.55 11.41 1.21
N PHE A 73 -9.84 10.26 1.84
CA PHE A 73 -10.84 9.32 1.34
C PHE A 73 -12.00 9.06 2.29
N THR A 74 -11.90 9.47 3.56
CA THR A 74 -12.94 9.26 4.58
C THR A 74 -13.52 7.83 4.56
N PRO A 75 -12.68 6.78 4.69
CA PRO A 75 -13.11 5.39 4.60
C PRO A 75 -14.06 4.99 5.73
N ASP A 76 -14.89 3.97 5.50
CA ASP A 76 -15.56 3.25 6.59
C ASP A 76 -14.53 2.49 7.45
N LYS A 77 -13.47 1.97 6.82
CA LYS A 77 -12.38 1.26 7.52
C LYS A 77 -11.07 1.29 6.72
N LEU A 78 -9.94 1.32 7.42
CA LEU A 78 -8.64 0.95 6.84
C LEU A 78 -8.32 -0.53 7.08
N ASN A 79 -7.85 -1.22 6.05
CA ASN A 79 -7.22 -2.53 6.17
C ASN A 79 -5.70 -2.37 6.09
N PHE A 80 -5.01 -3.10 6.97
CA PHE A 80 -3.57 -3.09 7.12
C PHE A 80 -3.09 -4.55 7.16
N GLY A 81 -2.07 -4.90 6.37
CA GLY A 81 -1.58 -6.28 6.36
C GLY A 81 -0.24 -6.47 5.67
N ALA A 82 0.64 -7.24 6.32
CA ALA A 82 1.82 -7.84 5.73
C ALA A 82 1.50 -9.32 5.46
N LEU A 83 1.47 -9.72 4.19
CA LEU A 83 1.15 -11.10 3.79
C LEU A 83 2.38 -11.79 3.18
N GLY A 84 2.70 -11.49 1.92
CA GLY A 84 3.95 -11.95 1.31
C GLY A 84 3.99 -13.39 0.79
N ASN A 85 2.89 -14.15 0.81
CA ASN A 85 2.88 -15.56 0.39
C ASN A 85 3.43 -15.82 -1.03
N MET A 86 3.18 -14.91 -1.99
CA MET A 86 3.64 -15.03 -3.39
C MET A 86 4.83 -14.12 -3.72
N VAL A 87 4.95 -12.99 -3.04
CA VAL A 87 6.04 -12.03 -3.20
C VAL A 87 6.75 -11.94 -1.86
N PRO A 88 7.92 -12.59 -1.70
CA PRO A 88 8.53 -12.76 -0.39
C PRO A 88 9.16 -11.48 0.15
N GLN A 89 9.49 -10.50 -0.70
CA GLN A 89 9.99 -9.21 -0.24
C GLN A 89 8.94 -8.53 0.65
N LEU A 90 9.33 -8.12 1.86
CA LEU A 90 8.44 -7.46 2.81
C LEU A 90 7.77 -6.25 2.16
N HIS A 91 6.45 -6.28 2.15
CA HIS A 91 5.61 -5.19 1.73
C HIS A 91 4.33 -5.21 2.57
N VAL A 92 3.84 -4.02 2.91
CA VAL A 92 2.70 -3.87 3.81
C VAL A 92 1.64 -3.04 3.12
N HIS A 93 0.43 -3.57 3.08
CA HIS A 93 -0.71 -2.96 2.39
C HIS A 93 -1.48 -2.03 3.33
N HIS A 94 -1.84 -0.85 2.83
CA HIS A 94 -2.70 0.17 3.45
C HIS A 94 -3.86 0.43 2.49
N ILE A 95 -5.04 -0.09 2.82
CA ILE A 95 -6.17 -0.17 1.90
C ILE A 95 -7.38 0.56 2.50
N VAL A 96 -7.92 1.52 1.75
CA VAL A 96 -9.19 2.19 2.05
C VAL A 96 -10.34 1.23 1.71
N ARG A 97 -11.25 1.03 2.67
CA ARG A 97 -12.43 0.16 2.51
C ARG A 97 -13.71 0.94 2.76
N TYR A 98 -14.75 0.54 2.04
CA TYR A 98 -16.10 1.08 2.16
C TYR A 98 -17.09 -0.08 2.27
N LYS A 99 -18.23 0.14 2.95
CA LYS A 99 -19.29 -0.87 3.07
C LYS A 99 -19.90 -1.27 1.73
N ASP A 100 -19.76 -0.44 0.71
CA ASP A 100 -20.23 -0.65 -0.66
C ASP A 100 -19.12 -1.06 -1.63
N ASP A 101 -17.88 -1.27 -1.17
CA ASP A 101 -16.83 -1.83 -2.03
C ASP A 101 -17.11 -3.30 -2.36
N LEU A 102 -16.66 -3.75 -3.55
CA LEU A 102 -16.97 -5.08 -4.08
C LEU A 102 -16.54 -6.25 -3.18
N ALA A 103 -15.52 -6.03 -2.34
CA ALA A 103 -14.99 -7.07 -1.46
C ALA A 103 -15.64 -7.06 -0.08
N TRP A 104 -16.39 -6.02 0.30
CA TRP A 104 -16.89 -5.87 1.66
C TRP A 104 -17.90 -6.96 2.03
N PRO A 105 -17.83 -7.56 3.25
CA PRO A 105 -16.88 -7.33 4.34
C PRO A 105 -15.61 -8.20 4.29
N GLY A 106 -15.44 -8.97 3.22
CA GLY A 106 -14.29 -9.85 3.01
C GLY A 106 -12.98 -9.13 2.67
N PRO A 107 -11.87 -9.90 2.58
CA PRO A 107 -10.58 -9.38 2.16
C PRO A 107 -10.54 -9.09 0.65
N LEU A 108 -9.92 -7.97 0.28
CA LEU A 108 -9.74 -7.57 -1.13
C LEU A 108 -8.94 -8.61 -1.94
N TRP A 109 -7.98 -9.30 -1.30
CA TRP A 109 -7.03 -10.21 -1.95
C TRP A 109 -7.64 -11.50 -2.54
N VAL A 110 -8.89 -11.84 -2.17
CA VAL A 110 -9.54 -13.11 -2.56
C VAL A 110 -10.61 -12.88 -3.63
N MET A 111 -10.85 -11.63 -4.06
CA MET A 111 -11.83 -11.38 -5.12
C MET A 111 -11.43 -12.07 -6.42
N GLN A 112 -12.19 -13.10 -6.80
CA GLN A 112 -12.18 -13.59 -8.17
C GLN A 112 -12.60 -12.41 -9.05
N LYS A 113 -11.83 -12.14 -10.11
CA LYS A 113 -12.17 -11.13 -11.12
C LYS A 113 -13.46 -11.53 -11.84
N VAL A 114 -14.61 -11.27 -11.23
CA VAL A 114 -15.85 -11.18 -11.96
C VAL A 114 -15.75 -9.90 -12.77
N SER A 115 -15.69 -10.05 -14.08
CA SER A 115 -15.52 -8.92 -15.01
C SER A 115 -16.80 -8.09 -15.01
N ILE A 116 -16.85 -7.04 -14.19
CA ILE A 116 -17.91 -6.04 -14.24
C ILE A 116 -17.23 -4.72 -14.59
N ALA A 117 -17.55 -4.20 -15.77
CA ALA A 117 -17.09 -2.89 -16.21
C ALA A 117 -17.64 -1.83 -15.25
N VAL A 118 -16.76 -1.13 -14.52
CA VAL A 118 -17.16 -0.01 -13.67
C VAL A 118 -16.35 1.24 -14.03
N MET A 119 -17.09 2.34 -14.02
CA MET A 119 -16.88 3.60 -14.71
C MET A 119 -15.60 4.32 -14.32
N THR A 120 -14.87 4.77 -15.33
CA THR A 120 -13.72 5.64 -15.20
C THR A 120 -14.13 7.02 -14.70
N SER A 121 -13.53 7.49 -13.61
CA SER A 121 -13.38 8.92 -13.33
C SER A 121 -11.91 9.20 -12.98
N SER A 122 -11.15 9.41 -14.05
CA SER A 122 -9.79 9.93 -14.00
C SER A 122 -9.81 11.39 -13.51
N LYS A 123 -8.84 11.76 -12.66
CA LYS A 123 -8.47 13.13 -12.20
C LYS A 123 -8.82 13.45 -10.74
N VAL A 124 -8.13 12.84 -9.78
CA VAL A 124 -7.92 13.43 -8.42
C VAL A 124 -6.49 13.18 -7.88
N TRP A 125 -5.79 12.15 -8.38
CA TRP A 125 -4.64 11.56 -7.69
C TRP A 125 -3.32 12.35 -7.64
N LEU A 126 -3.08 13.32 -8.54
CA LEU A 126 -1.75 13.95 -8.64
C LEU A 126 -1.53 15.19 -7.75
N ILE A 127 -2.56 15.71 -7.07
CA ILE A 127 -2.49 17.01 -6.39
C ILE A 127 -2.18 16.88 -4.89
N ALA A 128 -2.52 15.74 -4.25
CA ALA A 128 -2.43 15.60 -2.80
C ALA A 128 -1.01 15.27 -2.25
N PHE A 129 -0.11 14.70 -3.05
CA PHE A 129 1.21 14.25 -2.55
C PHE A 129 2.35 15.28 -2.73
N LYS A 130 2.15 16.36 -3.49
CA LYS A 130 3.21 17.34 -3.78
C LYS A 130 3.37 18.46 -2.75
N HIS A 131 2.54 18.55 -1.72
CA HIS A 131 2.50 19.72 -0.82
C HIS A 131 2.74 19.43 0.67
N SER A 132 3.26 18.25 1.05
CA SER A 132 3.50 17.93 2.47
C SER A 132 4.85 17.25 2.77
N LEU A 133 5.87 17.50 1.96
CA LEU A 133 7.27 17.22 2.32
C LEU A 133 8.06 18.53 2.34
#